data_AF-A0A2G8LF16-F1
#
_entry.id   AF-A0A2G8LF16-F1
#
_cell.length_a   1.000
_cell.length_b   1.000
_cell.length_c   1.000
_cell.angle_alpha   90.00
_cell.angle_beta   90.00
_cell.angle_gamma   90.00
#
_symmetry.space_group_name_H-M   'P 1'
#
loop_
_entity.id
_entity.type
_entity.pdbx_description
1 polymer ?
#
loop_
_entity_poly.entity_id
_entity_poly.type
_entity_poly.pdbx_seq_one_letter_code
_entity_poly.pdbx_strand_id
1 'polypeptide(L)'
;MCYFCSPAQSKWYDKGRVNICSSFCNDTFQECKTTKLETMTIGEMYGNGQEFCNANSFEIIPGNDHCFDFDPSVFGDSSKRVCNVLLVLFPSVFFFAYFTFMSEYH
;
A
#
# COMPACT_ATOMS: atom_id res chain seq x y z
N MET A 1 1.01 -6.22 4.73
CA MET A 1 0.73 -4.94 5.41
C MET A 1 1.08 -3.80 4.49
N CYS A 2 0.13 -2.91 4.18
CA CYS A 2 0.32 -1.83 3.19
C CYS A 2 0.23 -0.42 3.80
N TYR A 3 -0.21 -0.30 5.07
CA TYR A 3 -0.43 0.99 5.73
C TYR A 3 0.84 1.85 5.83
N PHE A 4 2.03 1.24 5.91
CA PHE A 4 3.31 1.96 5.97
C PHE A 4 3.71 2.60 4.64
N CYS A 5 3.10 2.17 3.54
CA CYS A 5 3.28 2.77 2.22
C CYS A 5 2.32 3.93 1.97
N SER A 6 1.34 4.17 2.85
CA SER A 6 0.33 5.18 2.57
C SER A 6 0.91 6.59 2.69
N PRO A 7 0.75 7.45 1.66
CA PRO A 7 1.19 8.84 1.73
C PRO A 7 0.43 9.65 2.81
N ALA A 8 -0.72 9.15 3.26
CA ALA A 8 -1.53 9.77 4.29
C ALA A 8 -1.32 9.15 5.69
N GLN A 9 -0.25 8.36 5.88
CA GLN A 9 0.10 7.71 7.15
C GLN A 9 0.06 8.66 8.37
N SER A 10 0.45 9.92 8.19
CA SER A 10 0.45 10.93 9.26
C SER A 10 -0.92 11.21 9.89
N LYS A 11 -2.03 10.78 9.26
CA LYS A 11 -3.39 11.00 9.77
C LYS A 11 -3.82 9.98 10.83
N TRP A 12 -3.18 8.81 10.90
CA TRP A 12 -3.59 7.68 11.74
C TRP A 12 -2.41 6.91 12.34
N TYR A 13 -1.17 7.35 12.14
CA TYR A 13 -0.01 6.81 12.83
C TYR A 13 0.40 7.76 13.96
N ASP A 14 0.23 7.33 15.21
CA ASP A 14 0.56 8.12 16.39
C ASP A 14 1.30 7.27 17.43
N LYS A 15 2.26 7.88 18.15
CA LYS A 15 3.04 7.23 19.23
C LYS A 15 3.63 5.86 18.88
N GLY A 16 4.01 5.67 17.60
CA GLY A 16 4.57 4.40 17.13
C GLY A 16 3.55 3.28 16.90
N ARG A 17 2.25 3.59 16.90
CA ARG A 17 1.16 2.65 16.64
C ARG A 17 0.25 3.17 15.53
N VAL A 18 -0.43 2.24 14.86
CA VAL A 18 -1.49 2.57 13.90
C VAL A 18 -2.81 2.63 14.66
N ASN A 19 -3.48 3.77 14.55
CA ASN A 19 -4.89 3.91 14.88
C ASN A 19 -5.70 3.21 13.79
N ILE A 20 -6.40 2.13 14.10
CA ILE A 20 -7.20 1.33 13.18
C ILE A 20 -8.69 1.55 13.44
N CYS A 21 -9.49 1.66 12.40
CA CYS A 21 -10.93 1.83 12.57
C CYS A 21 -11.53 0.53 13.11
N SER A 22 -12.42 0.66 14.11
CA SER A 22 -13.08 -0.50 14.75
C SER A 22 -13.86 -1.40 13.76
N SER A 23 -14.48 -0.80 12.74
CA SER A 23 -15.18 -1.49 11.64
C SER A 23 -14.22 -2.37 10.85
N PHE A 24 -13.17 -1.78 10.28
CA PHE A 24 -12.15 -2.47 9.51
C PHE A 24 -11.48 -3.61 10.30
N CYS A 25 -11.22 -3.36 11.58
CA CYS A 25 -10.71 -4.36 12.50
C CYS A 25 -11.64 -5.56 12.67
N ASN A 26 -12.93 -5.31 12.91
CA ASN A 26 -13.92 -6.37 13.05
C ASN A 26 -14.13 -7.13 11.74
N ASP A 27 -14.19 -6.45 10.61
CA ASP A 27 -14.36 -7.06 9.30
C ASP A 27 -13.16 -7.97 8.96
N THR A 28 -11.94 -7.48 9.19
CA THR A 28 -10.72 -8.29 9.02
C THR A 28 -10.77 -9.55 9.89
N PHE A 29 -11.21 -9.43 11.15
CA PHE A 29 -11.37 -10.60 12.01
C PHE A 29 -12.44 -11.56 11.49
N GLN A 30 -13.59 -11.08 11.03
CA GLN A 30 -14.66 -11.95 10.50
C GLN A 30 -14.18 -12.76 9.29
N GLU A 31 -13.39 -12.15 8.41
CA GLU A 31 -12.80 -12.82 7.26
C GLU A 31 -11.69 -13.80 7.65
N CYS A 32 -10.91 -13.50 8.70
CA CYS A 32 -9.78 -14.32 9.11
C CYS A 32 -10.10 -15.37 10.17
N LYS A 33 -11.24 -15.30 10.88
CA LYS A 33 -11.52 -16.12 12.07
C LYS A 33 -11.45 -17.64 11.81
N THR A 34 -11.75 -18.09 10.60
CA THR A 34 -11.70 -19.52 10.26
C THR A 34 -10.33 -19.99 9.76
N THR A 35 -9.40 -19.06 9.54
CA THR A 35 -8.04 -19.36 9.10
C THR A 35 -7.24 -20.00 10.23
N LYS A 36 -6.52 -21.07 9.93
CA LYS A 36 -5.60 -21.71 10.89
C LYS A 36 -4.27 -21.00 10.93
N LEU A 37 -3.80 -20.72 12.14
CA LEU A 37 -2.45 -20.31 12.45
C LEU A 37 -1.87 -21.34 13.42
N GLU A 38 -0.80 -22.01 13.01
CA GLU A 38 -0.26 -23.18 13.72
C GLU A 38 -1.29 -24.30 13.89
N THR A 39 -1.78 -24.52 15.11
CA THR A 39 -2.72 -25.60 15.46
C THR A 39 -4.14 -25.10 15.73
N MET A 40 -4.33 -23.78 15.91
CA MET A 40 -5.60 -23.16 16.24
C MET A 40 -6.08 -22.25 15.10
N THR A 41 -7.37 -21.99 15.04
CA THR A 41 -7.95 -20.96 14.17
C THR A 41 -7.87 -19.59 14.84
N ILE A 42 -7.82 -18.52 14.04
CA ILE A 42 -7.81 -17.13 14.55
C ILE A 42 -9.02 -16.88 15.49
N GLY A 43 -10.18 -17.45 15.19
CA GLY A 43 -11.38 -17.35 16.02
C GLY A 43 -11.36 -18.20 17.30
N GLU A 44 -10.47 -19.20 17.39
CA GLU A 44 -10.19 -19.90 18.65
C GLU A 44 -9.19 -19.11 19.52
N MET A 45 -8.28 -18.35 18.89
CA MET A 45 -7.28 -17.53 19.59
C MET A 45 -7.87 -16.20 20.10
N TYR A 46 -8.83 -15.61 19.40
CA TYR A 46 -9.41 -14.31 19.74
C TYR A 46 -10.94 -14.37 19.68
N GLY A 47 -11.62 -13.85 20.70
CA GLY A 47 -13.08 -13.91 20.81
C GLY A 47 -13.81 -12.89 19.93
N ASN A 48 -13.13 -11.83 19.52
CA ASN A 48 -13.70 -10.75 18.70
C ASN A 48 -12.59 -9.97 17.96
N GLY A 49 -13.00 -9.08 17.06
CA GLY A 49 -12.06 -8.24 16.31
C GLY A 49 -11.20 -7.35 17.21
N GLN A 50 -11.75 -6.87 18.33
CA GLN A 50 -11.01 -5.97 19.23
C GLN A 50 -9.80 -6.66 19.86
N GLU A 51 -9.98 -7.90 20.36
CA GLU A 51 -8.89 -8.74 20.85
C GLU A 51 -7.86 -9.04 19.75
N PHE A 52 -8.34 -9.38 18.55
CA PHE A 52 -7.48 -9.66 17.40
C PHE A 52 -6.59 -8.46 17.02
N CYS A 53 -7.14 -7.25 16.90
CA CYS A 53 -6.35 -6.08 16.52
C CYS A 53 -5.46 -5.57 17.66
N ASN A 54 -5.91 -5.67 18.92
CA ASN A 54 -5.07 -5.34 20.07
C ASN A 54 -3.85 -6.25 20.14
N ALA A 55 -4.01 -7.55 19.85
CA ALA A 55 -2.89 -8.50 19.78
C ALA A 55 -1.87 -8.13 18.68
N ASN A 56 -2.31 -7.44 17.63
CA ASN A 56 -1.46 -6.91 16.56
C ASN A 56 -0.91 -5.50 16.87
N SER A 57 -1.00 -5.02 18.12
CA SER A 57 -0.48 -3.73 18.56
C SER A 57 -1.09 -2.50 17.88
N PHE A 58 -2.34 -2.59 17.43
CA PHE A 58 -3.09 -1.45 16.93
C PHE A 58 -3.85 -0.73 18.03
N GLU A 59 -4.00 0.59 17.89
CA GLU A 59 -4.91 1.39 18.70
C GLU A 59 -6.28 1.42 18.02
N ILE A 60 -7.33 0.98 18.69
CA ILE A 60 -8.64 0.81 18.05
C ILE A 60 -9.47 2.06 18.28
N ILE A 61 -9.82 2.76 17.21
CA ILE A 61 -10.60 3.99 17.25
C ILE A 61 -12.06 3.69 16.86
N PRO A 62 -13.05 4.11 17.67
CA PRO A 62 -14.45 4.02 17.29
C PRO A 62 -14.77 5.03 16.17
N GLY A 63 -15.63 4.63 15.21
CA GLY A 63 -15.95 5.45 14.05
C GLY A 63 -14.93 5.32 12.91
N ASN A 64 -14.96 6.29 12.00
CA ASN A 64 -14.17 6.30 10.75
C ASN A 64 -13.20 7.48 10.65
N ASP A 65 -13.15 8.34 11.66
CA ASP A 65 -12.30 9.53 11.66
C ASP A 65 -10.96 9.25 12.35
N HIS A 66 -9.87 9.79 11.79
CA HIS A 66 -8.51 9.69 12.34
C HIS A 66 -8.01 8.26 12.59
N CYS A 67 -8.48 7.31 11.79
CA CYS A 67 -8.08 5.91 11.84
C CYS A 67 -7.83 5.35 10.43
N PHE A 68 -7.06 4.28 10.38
CA PHE A 68 -6.77 3.55 9.15
C PHE A 68 -7.93 2.64 8.79
N ASP A 69 -8.40 2.81 7.55
CA ASP A 69 -9.28 1.90 6.85
C ASP A 69 -8.65 1.60 5.48
N PHE A 70 -8.77 0.35 5.03
CA PHE A 70 -8.17 -0.06 3.77
C PHE A 70 -9.00 0.46 2.60
N ASP A 71 -8.42 1.41 1.85
CA ASP A 71 -8.99 1.89 0.60
C ASP A 71 -8.36 1.15 -0.60
N PRO A 72 -9.09 0.25 -1.28
CA PRO A 72 -8.59 -0.47 -2.44
C PRO A 72 -8.29 0.44 -3.65
N SER A 73 -8.88 1.65 -3.72
CA SER A 73 -8.67 2.56 -4.85
C SER A 73 -7.24 3.11 -4.92
N VAL A 74 -6.58 3.24 -3.75
CA VAL A 74 -5.21 3.77 -3.64
C VAL A 74 -4.17 2.77 -4.18
N PHE A 75 -4.48 1.47 -4.16
CA PHE A 75 -3.60 0.41 -4.66
C PHE A 75 -4.03 -0.14 -6.04
N GLY A 76 -5.24 0.16 -6.49
CA GLY A 76 -5.74 -0.19 -7.82
C GLY A 76 -5.12 0.64 -8.95
N ASP A 77 -4.67 1.87 -8.64
CA ASP A 77 -3.98 2.76 -9.57
C ASP A 77 -2.45 2.63 -9.42
N SER A 78 -1.92 1.46 -9.74
CA SER A 78 -0.59 1.42 -10.36
C SER A 78 -0.73 2.09 -11.73
N SER A 79 -0.79 3.42 -11.72
CA SER A 79 -0.85 4.26 -12.91
C SER A 79 0.24 3.75 -13.83
N LYS A 80 -0.17 3.15 -14.94
CA LYS A 80 0.73 2.73 -16.00
C LYS A 80 1.52 3.99 -16.34
N ARG A 81 2.75 4.12 -15.84
CA ARG A 81 3.70 5.04 -16.45
C ARG A 81 3.82 4.52 -17.86
N VAL A 82 3.05 5.10 -18.77
CA VAL A 82 3.28 4.98 -20.20
C VAL A 82 4.63 5.65 -20.37
N CYS A 83 5.68 4.87 -20.14
CA CYS A 83 7.02 5.23 -20.50
C CYS A 83 6.94 5.32 -22.02
N ASN A 84 6.69 6.52 -22.52
CA ASN A 84 6.49 6.74 -23.93
C ASN A 84 7.88 6.60 -24.57
N VAL A 85 8.26 5.36 -24.88
CA VAL A 85 9.58 4.97 -25.39
C VAL A 85 9.98 5.83 -26.59
N LEU A 86 8.99 6.32 -27.35
CA LEU A 86 9.18 7.26 -28.45
C LEU A 86 9.90 8.56 -28.03
N LEU A 87 9.60 9.15 -26.86
CA LEU A 87 10.26 10.39 -26.42
C LEU A 87 11.74 10.22 -26.06
N VAL A 88 12.19 9.01 -25.76
CA VAL A 88 13.60 8.72 -25.43
C VAL A 88 14.41 8.30 -26.66
N LEU A 89 13.77 7.71 -27.68
CA LEU A 89 14.45 7.25 -28.88
C LEU A 89 14.68 8.35 -29.93
N PHE A 90 13.83 9.39 -29.98
CA PHE A 90 14.02 10.47 -30.95
C PHE A 90 15.29 11.31 -30.74
N PRO A 91 15.66 11.74 -29.51
CA PRO A 91 16.87 12.52 -29.31
C PRO A 91 18.15 11.71 -29.57
N SER A 92 18.16 10.41 -29.25
CA SER A 92 19.35 9.58 -29.41
C SER A 92 19.66 9.27 -30.87
N VAL A 93 18.66 8.96 -31.69
CA VAL A 93 18.87 8.71 -33.13
C VAL A 93 19.29 9.99 -33.87
N PHE A 94 18.70 11.14 -33.55
CA PHE A 94 19.11 12.42 -34.14
C PHE A 94 20.53 12.83 -33.71
N PHE A 95 20.91 12.61 -32.45
CA PHE A 95 22.25 12.95 -31.96
C PHE A 95 23.31 12.06 -32.61
N PHE A 96 23.05 10.75 -32.76
CA PHE A 96 23.96 9.84 -33.47
C PHE A 96 24.09 10.21 -34.95
N ALA A 97 22.99 10.47 -35.65
CA ALA A 97 23.04 10.87 -37.06
C ALA A 97 23.79 12.19 -37.29
N TYR A 98 23.59 13.18 -36.41
CA TYR A 98 24.32 14.45 -36.47
C TYR A 98 25.82 14.27 -36.21
N PHE A 99 26.19 13.40 -35.26
CA PHE A 99 27.59 13.12 -34.95
C PHE A 99 28.31 12.38 -36.08
N THR A 100 27.64 11.41 -36.73
CA THR A 100 28.20 10.73 -37.91
C THR A 100 28.38 11.70 -39.08
N PHE A 101 27.40 12.58 -39.35
CA PHE A 101 27.49 13.56 -40.44
C PHE A 101 28.62 14.58 -40.22
N MET A 102 28.87 15.00 -38.98
CA MET A 102 29.99 15.87 -38.63
C MET A 102 31.35 15.18 -38.80
N SER A 103 31.44 13.86 -38.61
CA SER A 103 32.70 13.10 -38.74
C SER A 103 33.14 12.90 -40.19
N GLU A 104 32.26 13.00 -41.18
CA GLU A 104 32.61 12.88 -42.60
C GLU A 104 33.09 14.20 -43.23
N TYR A 105 32.94 15.32 -42.52
CA TYR A 105 33.29 16.67 -43.00
C TYR A 105 34.63 17.22 -42.46
N HIS A 106 35.45 16.38 -41.83
CA HIS A 106 36.75 16.74 -41.27
C HIS A 106 37.85 15.75 -41.65
#